data_AF-A0A3N5M1A8-F1
#
_entry.id   AF-A0A3N5M1A8-F1
#
_cell.length_a   1.000
_cell.length_b   1.000
_cell.length_c   1.000
_cell.angle_alpha   90.00
_cell.angle_beta   90.00
_cell.angle_gamma   90.00
#
_symmetry.space_group_name_H-M   'P 1'
#
loop_
_entity.id
_entity.type
_entity.pdbx_description
1 polymer ?
#
loop_
_entity_poly.entity_id
_entity_poly.type
_entity_poly.pdbx_seq_one_letter_code
_entity_poly.pdbx_strand_id
1 'polypeptide(L)'
;MQDAQKIRFLAANYSNLQGLKAVPLGLLMLLVVYWANAQRGPARGSLVIPVLLGLGAAGLYTWIDHYYKTHYGQVVSTPQQKRAEVIFGVAGGVIALAAFIADMTLELPLSLIGLIFAGAFIFEYLRVSRQRKSTYLFAQMLAGFVIVLAVNLLPLLGLSGWWAAIGMRSHFLAVLAVAGVVMLASGLSGHLYLSRQLPALEA
;
A
#
# COMPACT_ATOMS: atom_id res chain seq x y z
N MET A 1 28.35 -19.11 -7.24
CA MET A 1 28.34 -17.87 -6.42
C MET A 1 27.08 -17.01 -6.62
N GLN A 2 26.47 -16.98 -7.82
CA GLN A 2 25.23 -16.22 -8.08
C GLN A 2 24.04 -16.70 -7.21
N ASP A 3 23.98 -18.00 -6.87
CA ASP A 3 22.89 -18.55 -6.07
C ASP A 3 22.87 -18.06 -4.62
N ALA A 4 24.04 -17.93 -3.98
CA ALA A 4 24.12 -17.43 -2.60
C ALA A 4 23.68 -15.97 -2.47
N GLN A 5 24.00 -15.13 -3.46
CA GLN A 5 23.52 -13.74 -3.51
C GLN A 5 22.02 -13.66 -3.76
N LYS A 6 21.48 -14.56 -4.60
CA LYS A 6 20.04 -14.66 -4.85
C LYS A 6 19.27 -15.11 -3.60
N ILE A 7 19.76 -16.12 -2.90
CA ILE A 7 19.17 -16.62 -1.65
C ILE A 7 19.20 -15.53 -0.56
N ARG A 8 20.34 -14.85 -0.37
CA ARG A 8 20.45 -13.72 0.56
C ARG A 8 19.47 -12.60 0.25
N PHE A 9 19.31 -12.26 -1.03
CA PHE A 9 18.36 -11.24 -1.45
C PHE A 9 16.91 -11.65 -1.17
N LEU A 10 16.54 -12.88 -1.54
CA LEU A 10 15.20 -13.43 -1.29
C LEU A 10 14.89 -13.48 0.21
N ALA A 11 15.84 -13.92 1.04
CA ALA A 11 15.67 -13.95 2.50
C ALA A 11 15.54 -12.55 3.10
N ALA A 12 16.41 -11.60 2.70
CA ALA A 12 16.39 -10.24 3.22
C ALA A 12 15.13 -9.45 2.83
N ASN A 13 14.54 -9.77 1.67
CA ASN A 13 13.35 -9.10 1.15
C ASN A 13 12.09 -9.96 1.22
N TYR A 14 12.13 -11.09 1.93
CA TYR A 14 11.04 -12.06 1.93
C TYR A 14 9.71 -11.42 2.35
N SER A 15 9.72 -10.60 3.41
CA SER A 15 8.53 -9.88 3.88
C SER A 15 7.96 -8.92 2.83
N ASN A 16 8.80 -8.28 2.03
CA ASN A 16 8.39 -7.35 0.98
C ASN A 16 7.88 -8.10 -0.27
N LEU A 17 8.43 -9.28 -0.54
CA LEU A 17 8.02 -10.13 -1.65
C LEU A 17 6.70 -10.87 -1.38
N GLN A 18 6.24 -10.92 -0.13
CA GLN A 18 4.90 -11.38 0.25
C GLN A 18 3.82 -10.36 -0.15
N GLY A 19 3.81 -9.94 -1.42
CA GLY A 19 3.00 -8.82 -1.91
C GLY A 19 1.49 -9.00 -1.70
N LEU A 20 0.99 -10.23 -1.63
CA LEU A 20 -0.42 -10.49 -1.26
C LEU A 20 -0.78 -9.90 0.12
N LYS A 21 0.17 -9.70 1.04
CA LYS A 21 -0.12 -9.06 2.33
C LYS A 21 -0.53 -7.60 2.21
N ALA A 22 -0.18 -6.92 1.11
CA ALA A 22 -0.65 -5.56 0.82
C ALA A 22 -2.06 -5.54 0.20
N VAL A 23 -2.53 -6.66 -0.37
CA VAL A 23 -3.81 -6.74 -1.07
C VAL A 23 -5.02 -6.44 -0.17
N PRO A 24 -5.14 -7.00 1.06
CA PRO A 24 -6.24 -6.67 1.95
C PRO A 24 -6.36 -5.18 2.25
N LEU A 25 -5.23 -4.49 2.41
CA LEU A 25 -5.22 -3.06 2.71
C LEU A 25 -5.61 -2.23 1.48
N GLY A 26 -5.07 -2.56 0.29
CA GLY A 26 -5.48 -1.91 -0.95
C GLY A 26 -6.97 -2.10 -1.25
N LEU A 27 -7.49 -3.31 -1.04
CA LEU A 27 -8.91 -3.62 -1.21
C LEU A 27 -9.77 -2.87 -0.19
N LEU A 28 -9.36 -2.84 1.08
CA LEU A 28 -10.04 -2.08 2.13
C LEU A 28 -10.14 -0.60 1.76
N MET A 29 -9.05 0.00 1.29
CA MET A 29 -9.05 1.39 0.83
C MET A 29 -10.07 1.62 -0.29
N LEU A 30 -10.10 0.76 -1.31
CA LEU A 30 -11.07 0.90 -2.40
C LEU A 30 -12.53 0.77 -1.92
N LEU A 31 -12.81 -0.19 -1.04
CA LEU A 31 -14.15 -0.41 -0.52
C LEU A 31 -14.61 0.73 0.40
N VAL A 32 -13.71 1.26 1.23
CA VAL A 32 -13.98 2.43 2.07
C VAL A 32 -14.19 3.68 1.21
N VAL A 33 -13.39 3.87 0.14
CA VAL A 33 -13.59 4.96 -0.81
C VAL A 33 -14.93 4.84 -1.51
N TYR A 34 -15.29 3.65 -1.99
CA TYR A 34 -16.59 3.40 -2.62
C TYR A 34 -17.75 3.74 -1.68
N TRP A 35 -17.68 3.26 -0.43
CA TRP A 35 -18.66 3.56 0.60
C TRP A 35 -18.74 5.06 0.91
N ALA A 36 -17.60 5.73 1.11
CA ALA A 36 -17.54 7.16 1.40
C ALA A 36 -18.09 8.00 0.23
N ASN A 37 -17.77 7.61 -1.00
CA ASN A 37 -18.24 8.27 -2.21
C ASN A 37 -19.75 8.12 -2.44
N ALA A 38 -20.39 7.08 -1.87
CA ALA A 38 -21.84 6.90 -1.94
C ALA A 38 -22.60 7.82 -0.96
N GLN A 39 -21.98 8.24 0.15
CA GLN A 39 -22.67 9.00 1.21
C GLN A 39 -22.93 10.45 0.82
N ARG A 40 -24.15 10.96 1.08
CA ARG A 40 -24.53 12.36 0.85
C ARG A 40 -24.39 13.17 2.15
N GLY A 41 -23.25 13.83 2.34
CA GLY A 41 -22.94 14.67 3.51
C GLY A 41 -21.94 14.02 4.48
N PRO A 42 -21.81 14.55 5.72
CA PRO A 42 -21.01 13.92 6.77
C PRO A 42 -21.43 12.47 6.95
N ALA A 43 -20.57 11.61 7.47
CA ALA A 43 -20.86 10.20 7.72
C ALA A 43 -22.02 10.04 8.72
N ARG A 44 -23.25 10.21 8.24
CA ARG A 44 -24.51 10.05 8.97
C ARG A 44 -25.00 8.61 8.92
N GLY A 45 -24.36 7.78 8.08
CA GLY A 45 -24.55 6.34 8.07
C GLY A 45 -23.82 5.66 9.23
N SER A 46 -24.28 4.45 9.56
CA SER A 46 -23.61 3.62 10.55
C SER A 46 -22.18 3.30 10.13
N LEU A 47 -21.20 3.56 11.01
CA LEU A 47 -19.80 3.14 10.86
C LEU A 47 -19.63 1.62 10.85
N VAL A 48 -20.72 0.86 11.01
CA VAL A 48 -20.73 -0.60 10.92
C VAL A 48 -20.14 -1.08 9.60
N ILE A 49 -20.44 -0.44 8.46
CA ILE A 49 -19.90 -0.89 7.16
C ILE A 49 -18.36 -0.82 7.11
N PRO A 50 -17.71 0.33 7.30
CA PRO A 50 -16.25 0.40 7.26
C PRO A 50 -15.59 -0.45 8.37
N VAL A 51 -16.23 -0.62 9.53
CA VAL A 51 -15.74 -1.54 10.58
C VAL A 51 -15.78 -2.99 10.11
N LEU A 52 -16.90 -3.45 9.52
CA LEU A 52 -17.02 -4.81 8.98
C LEU A 52 -16.03 -5.04 7.83
N LEU A 53 -15.82 -4.05 6.96
CA LEU A 53 -14.81 -4.11 5.91
C LEU A 53 -13.39 -4.24 6.51
N GLY A 54 -13.09 -3.48 7.57
CA GLY A 54 -11.81 -3.56 8.28
C GLY A 54 -11.59 -4.93 8.92
N LEU A 55 -12.62 -5.49 9.57
CA LEU A 55 -12.58 -6.85 10.12
C LEU A 55 -12.39 -7.91 9.02
N GLY A 56 -13.08 -7.76 7.89
CA GLY A 56 -12.90 -8.63 6.73
C GLY A 56 -11.49 -8.57 6.15
N ALA A 57 -10.92 -7.36 6.03
CA ALA A 57 -9.54 -7.17 5.58
C ALA A 57 -8.52 -7.77 6.57
N ALA A 58 -8.75 -7.64 7.88
CA ALA A 58 -7.92 -8.28 8.89
C ALA A 58 -8.00 -9.81 8.81
N GLY A 59 -9.20 -10.37 8.64
CA GLY A 59 -9.40 -11.81 8.40
C GLY A 59 -8.65 -12.29 7.15
N LEU A 60 -8.80 -11.58 6.03
CA LEU A 60 -8.10 -11.89 4.78
C LEU A 60 -6.58 -11.81 4.97
N TYR A 61 -6.07 -10.81 5.68
CA TYR A 61 -4.65 -10.69 6.01
C TYR A 61 -4.15 -11.90 6.81
N THR A 62 -4.88 -12.32 7.85
CA THR A 62 -4.50 -13.49 8.66
C THR A 62 -4.49 -14.78 7.85
N TRP A 63 -5.45 -14.95 6.93
CA TRP A 63 -5.50 -16.11 6.04
C TRP A 63 -4.33 -16.11 5.05
N ILE A 64 -3.99 -14.95 4.45
CA ILE A 64 -2.83 -14.81 3.57
C ILE A 64 -1.53 -15.08 4.32
N ASP A 65 -1.39 -14.58 5.55
CA ASP A 65 -0.22 -14.87 6.39
C ASP A 65 -0.08 -16.37 6.67
N HIS A 66 -1.19 -17.05 6.99
CA HIS A 66 -1.20 -18.49 7.15
C HIS A 66 -0.81 -19.21 5.85
N TYR A 67 -1.37 -18.81 4.72
CA TYR A 67 -1.03 -19.34 3.39
C TYR A 67 0.49 -19.28 3.13
N TYR A 68 1.12 -18.13 3.37
CA TYR A 68 2.57 -17.98 3.18
C TYR A 68 3.39 -18.86 4.12
N LYS A 69 3.01 -18.91 5.40
CA LYS A 69 3.70 -19.74 6.39
C LYS A 69 3.68 -21.21 6.01
N THR A 70 2.57 -21.69 5.47
CA THR A 70 2.39 -23.09 5.07
C THR A 70 3.12 -23.41 3.76
N HIS A 71 3.03 -22.55 2.73
CA HIS A 71 3.55 -22.87 1.40
C HIS A 71 5.02 -22.48 1.17
N TYR A 72 5.50 -21.44 1.86
CA TYR A 72 6.82 -20.85 1.64
C TYR A 72 7.68 -20.82 2.92
N GLY A 73 7.17 -21.34 4.04
CA GLY A 73 7.86 -21.34 5.33
C GLY A 73 7.90 -19.97 6.01
N GLN A 74 8.82 -19.80 6.95
CA GLN A 74 8.99 -18.57 7.73
C GLN A 74 10.44 -18.09 7.68
N VAL A 75 10.61 -16.81 7.37
CA VAL A 75 11.88 -16.10 7.56
C VAL A 75 11.76 -15.32 8.87
N VAL A 76 12.64 -15.62 9.82
CA VAL A 76 12.67 -14.93 11.11
C VAL A 76 13.48 -13.65 10.95
N SER A 77 12.81 -12.50 11.01
CA SER A 77 13.47 -11.20 11.06
C SER A 77 14.30 -11.06 12.33
N THR A 78 15.44 -10.38 12.22
CA THR A 78 16.26 -10.07 13.40
C THR A 78 15.49 -9.15 14.38
N PRO A 79 15.77 -9.22 15.70
CA PRO A 79 15.09 -8.35 16.67
C PRO A 79 15.24 -6.86 16.37
N GLN A 80 16.39 -6.44 15.82
CA GLN A 80 16.65 -5.06 15.43
C GLN A 80 15.74 -4.63 14.26
N GLN A 81 15.62 -5.47 13.23
CA GLN A 81 14.73 -5.22 12.10
C GLN A 81 13.26 -5.15 12.56
N LYS A 82 12.82 -6.07 13.42
CA LYS A 82 11.46 -6.07 13.96
C LYS A 82 11.15 -4.79 14.75
N ARG A 83 12.10 -4.31 15.56
CA ARG A 83 11.95 -3.01 16.27
C ARG A 83 11.84 -1.85 15.30
N ALA A 84 12.68 -1.81 14.27
CA ALA A 84 12.61 -0.77 13.25
C ALA A 84 11.26 -0.79 12.52
N GLU A 85 10.77 -1.96 12.11
CA GLU A 85 9.46 -2.14 11.48
C GLU A 85 8.32 -1.63 12.38
N VAL A 86 8.35 -1.92 13.69
CA VAL A 86 7.35 -1.41 14.64
C VAL A 86 7.45 0.11 14.77
N ILE A 87 8.65 0.67 14.93
CA ILE A 87 8.85 2.12 15.09
C ILE A 87 8.37 2.85 13.83
N PHE A 88 8.79 2.42 12.64
CA PHE A 88 8.35 3.01 11.39
C PHE A 88 6.85 2.83 11.14
N GLY A 89 6.30 1.67 11.52
CA GLY A 89 4.86 1.41 11.41
C GLY A 89 4.03 2.33 12.30
N VAL A 90 4.42 2.49 13.57
CA VAL A 90 3.74 3.40 14.52
C VAL A 90 3.91 4.85 14.10
N ALA A 91 5.14 5.28 13.81
CA ALA A 91 5.41 6.66 13.40
C ALA A 91 4.68 7.00 12.09
N GLY A 92 4.73 6.10 11.09
CA GLY A 92 4.01 6.24 9.83
C GLY A 92 2.50 6.29 10.03
N GLY A 93 1.95 5.46 10.92
CA GLY A 93 0.52 5.47 11.27
C GLY A 93 0.08 6.78 11.92
N VAL A 94 0.86 7.32 12.85
CA VAL A 94 0.58 8.62 13.49
C VAL A 94 0.62 9.76 12.47
N ILE A 95 1.64 9.78 11.60
CA ILE A 95 1.78 10.80 10.54
C ILE A 95 0.63 10.70 9.53
N ALA A 96 0.26 9.48 9.12
CA ALA A 96 -0.89 9.22 8.25
C ALA A 96 -2.22 9.71 8.87
N LEU A 97 -2.43 9.45 10.16
CA LEU A 97 -3.62 9.92 10.86
C LEU A 97 -3.66 11.46 10.93
N ALA A 98 -2.54 12.10 11.25
CA ALA A 98 -2.46 13.56 11.30
C ALA A 98 -2.74 14.20 9.94
N ALA A 99 -2.17 13.64 8.86
CA ALA A 99 -2.43 14.08 7.50
C ALA A 99 -3.88 13.85 7.06
N PHE A 100 -4.49 12.72 7.46
CA PHE A 100 -5.90 12.47 7.23
C PHE A 100 -6.79 13.52 7.90
N ILE A 101 -6.54 13.83 9.17
CA ILE A 101 -7.28 14.86 9.91
C ILE A 101 -7.11 16.23 9.24
N ALA A 102 -5.89 16.58 8.84
CA ALA A 102 -5.60 17.82 8.13
C ALA A 102 -6.32 17.89 6.77
N ASP A 103 -6.32 16.81 5.98
CA ASP A 103 -7.06 16.73 4.71
C ASP A 103 -8.58 16.92 4.89
N MET A 104 -9.13 16.52 6.04
CA MET A 104 -10.55 16.69 6.36
C MET A 104 -10.90 18.07 6.93
N THR A 105 -9.92 18.84 7.41
CA THR A 105 -10.16 20.09 8.17
C THR A 105 -9.66 21.34 7.49
N LEU A 106 -8.59 21.27 6.68
CA LEU A 106 -7.88 22.45 6.18
C LEU A 106 -8.17 22.80 4.71
N GLU A 107 -9.10 22.10 4.04
CA GLU A 107 -9.47 22.31 2.62
C GLU A 107 -8.25 22.58 1.70
N LEU A 108 -7.20 21.77 1.87
CA LEU A 108 -5.95 21.96 1.14
C LEU A 108 -6.13 21.61 -0.34
N PRO A 109 -5.44 22.32 -1.26
CA PRO A 109 -5.46 21.97 -2.68
C PRO A 109 -4.76 20.63 -2.97
N LEU A 110 -3.93 20.14 -2.03
CA LEU A 110 -3.23 18.86 -2.12
C LEU A 110 -3.75 17.93 -1.02
N SER A 111 -3.77 16.63 -1.29
CA SER A 111 -3.99 15.61 -0.27
C SER A 111 -2.68 15.24 0.44
N LEU A 112 -2.57 15.61 1.71
CA LEU A 112 -1.45 15.23 2.58
C LEU A 112 -1.36 13.71 2.73
N ILE A 113 -2.49 12.99 2.82
CA ILE A 113 -2.45 11.52 2.86
C ILE A 113 -1.87 10.95 1.56
N GLY A 114 -2.20 11.57 0.41
CA GLY A 114 -1.62 11.24 -0.88
C GLY A 114 -0.10 11.41 -0.90
N LEU A 115 0.41 12.49 -0.31
CA LEU A 115 1.85 12.73 -0.20
C LEU A 115 2.54 11.68 0.68
N ILE A 116 1.88 11.22 1.74
CA ILE A 116 2.39 10.12 2.58
C ILE A 116 2.47 8.83 1.78
N PHE A 117 1.45 8.48 1.00
CA PHE A 117 1.50 7.30 0.14
C PHE A 117 2.60 7.40 -0.92
N ALA A 118 2.73 8.55 -1.58
CA ALA A 118 3.83 8.81 -2.51
C ALA A 118 5.19 8.67 -1.81
N GLY A 119 5.34 9.28 -0.64
CA GLY A 119 6.53 9.18 0.21
C GLY A 119 6.87 7.75 0.58
N ALA A 120 5.87 6.94 0.97
CA ALA A 120 6.04 5.53 1.27
C ALA A 120 6.52 4.73 0.05
N PHE A 121 5.96 4.97 -1.14
CA PHE A 121 6.38 4.28 -2.37
C PHE A 121 7.83 4.61 -2.76
N ILE A 122 8.22 5.89 -2.71
CA ILE A 122 9.62 6.26 -3.02
C ILE A 122 10.58 5.79 -1.94
N PHE A 123 10.20 5.85 -0.66
CA PHE A 123 11.00 5.31 0.43
C PHE A 123 11.25 3.82 0.25
N GLU A 124 10.22 3.05 -0.08
CA GLU A 124 10.35 1.62 -0.33
C GLU A 124 11.22 1.33 -1.56
N TYR A 125 11.04 2.08 -2.65
CA TYR A 125 11.90 2.01 -3.84
C TYR A 125 13.38 2.26 -3.49
N LEU A 126 13.68 3.31 -2.72
CA LEU A 126 15.03 3.65 -2.30
C LEU A 126 15.62 2.60 -1.35
N ARG A 127 14.81 2.08 -0.44
CA ARG A 127 15.21 1.03 0.50
C ARG A 127 15.65 -0.23 -0.25
N VAL A 128 14.88 -0.67 -1.24
CA VAL A 128 15.19 -1.92 -1.94
C VAL A 128 16.25 -1.74 -3.03
N SER A 129 16.27 -0.61 -3.74
CA SER A 129 17.30 -0.31 -4.75
C SER A 129 18.72 -0.24 -4.14
N ARG A 130 18.85 0.19 -2.88
CA ARG A 130 20.12 0.13 -2.14
C ARG A 130 20.62 -1.30 -1.92
N GLN A 131 19.72 -2.29 -1.84
CA GLN A 131 20.09 -3.69 -1.61
C GLN A 131 20.42 -4.46 -2.89
N ARG A 132 19.90 -4.03 -4.05
CA ARG A 132 20.23 -4.63 -5.36
C ARG A 132 20.03 -3.62 -6.50
N LYS A 133 20.99 -3.52 -7.42
CA LYS A 133 20.89 -2.74 -8.69
C LYS A 133 19.91 -3.36 -9.72
N SER A 134 18.91 -4.14 -9.30
CA SER A 134 17.97 -4.75 -10.25
C SER A 134 16.84 -3.78 -10.54
N THR A 135 16.94 -3.07 -11.66
CA THR A 135 16.05 -1.96 -12.04
C THR A 135 14.60 -2.39 -12.30
N TYR A 136 14.37 -3.64 -12.74
CA TYR A 136 13.08 -4.06 -13.28
C TYR A 136 11.99 -4.29 -12.24
N LEU A 137 12.30 -4.84 -11.06
CA LEU A 137 11.27 -5.21 -10.07
C LEU A 137 10.74 -4.02 -9.27
N PHE A 138 11.50 -2.93 -9.24
CA PHE A 138 11.20 -1.75 -8.44
C PHE A 138 10.69 -0.59 -9.30
N ALA A 139 10.72 -0.72 -10.63
CA ALA A 139 10.12 0.24 -11.54
C ALA A 139 8.62 0.47 -11.23
N GLN A 140 7.91 -0.57 -10.77
CA GLN A 140 6.51 -0.46 -10.35
C GLN A 140 6.30 0.46 -9.13
N MET A 141 7.22 0.47 -8.16
CA MET A 141 7.13 1.35 -6.98
C MET A 141 7.39 2.79 -7.38
N LEU A 142 8.37 3.01 -8.27
CA LEU A 142 8.63 4.32 -8.85
C LEU A 142 7.43 4.81 -9.67
N ALA A 143 6.84 3.94 -10.48
CA ALA A 143 5.61 4.25 -11.22
C ALA A 143 4.46 4.58 -10.26
N GLY A 144 4.28 3.82 -9.18
CA GLY A 144 3.31 4.10 -8.13
C GLY A 144 3.51 5.46 -7.47
N PHE A 145 4.75 5.80 -7.12
CA PHE A 145 5.13 7.13 -6.64
C PHE A 145 4.75 8.22 -7.64
N VAL A 146 5.17 8.09 -8.90
CA VAL A 146 4.90 9.09 -9.95
C VAL A 146 3.40 9.24 -10.18
N ILE A 147 2.64 8.14 -10.24
CA ILE A 147 1.18 8.16 -10.44
C ILE A 147 0.49 8.88 -9.29
N VAL A 148 0.78 8.48 -8.04
CA VAL A 148 0.13 9.09 -6.87
C VAL A 148 0.52 10.56 -6.73
N LEU A 149 1.79 10.90 -6.94
CA LEU A 149 2.26 12.29 -6.91
C LEU A 149 1.59 13.13 -8.01
N ALA A 150 1.60 12.64 -9.26
CA ALA A 150 1.00 13.34 -10.38
C ALA A 150 -0.49 13.61 -10.13
N VAL A 151 -1.23 12.59 -9.70
CA VAL A 151 -2.64 12.71 -9.31
C VAL A 151 -2.82 13.77 -8.23
N ASN A 152 -1.98 13.76 -7.20
CA ASN A 152 -2.07 14.70 -6.10
C ASN A 152 -1.79 16.16 -6.52
N LEU A 153 -0.95 16.37 -7.53
CA LEU A 153 -0.63 17.72 -8.04
C LEU A 153 -1.69 18.29 -9.00
N LEU A 154 -2.66 17.50 -9.45
CA LEU A 154 -3.68 17.95 -10.42
C LEU A 154 -4.45 19.21 -10.00
N PRO A 155 -4.88 19.37 -8.73
CA PRO A 155 -5.58 20.59 -8.33
C PRO A 155 -4.73 21.85 -8.47
N LEU A 156 -3.39 21.76 -8.28
CA LEU A 156 -2.48 22.90 -8.50
C LEU A 156 -2.40 23.31 -9.97
N LEU A 157 -2.71 22.40 -10.89
CA LEU A 157 -2.79 22.65 -12.32
C LEU A 157 -4.17 23.16 -12.76
N GLY A 158 -5.06 23.48 -11.81
CA GLY A 158 -6.44 23.88 -12.10
C GLY A 158 -7.37 22.72 -12.46
N LEU A 159 -6.90 21.48 -12.33
CA LEU A 159 -7.67 20.27 -12.59
C LEU A 159 -8.18 19.67 -11.27
N SER A 160 -8.93 20.44 -10.48
CA SER A 160 -9.52 19.94 -9.23
C SER A 160 -10.83 19.18 -9.47
N GLY A 161 -11.62 19.58 -10.47
CA GLY A 161 -12.96 19.07 -10.73
C GLY A 161 -13.07 17.86 -11.69
N TRP A 162 -11.99 17.47 -12.37
CA TRP A 162 -12.06 16.41 -13.39
C TRP A 162 -12.49 15.05 -12.82
N TRP A 163 -12.19 14.80 -11.54
CA TRP A 163 -12.61 13.60 -10.81
C TRP A 163 -14.14 13.43 -10.77
N ALA A 164 -14.90 14.53 -10.82
CA ALA A 164 -16.36 14.47 -10.89
C ALA A 164 -16.85 13.81 -12.20
N ALA A 165 -16.09 13.91 -13.29
CA ALA A 165 -16.43 13.28 -14.57
C ALA A 165 -16.42 11.75 -14.48
N ILE A 166 -15.66 11.17 -13.54
CA ILE A 166 -15.65 9.73 -13.26
C ILE A 166 -16.44 9.36 -11.99
N GLY A 167 -17.27 10.28 -11.49
CA GLY A 167 -18.16 10.04 -10.34
C GLY A 167 -17.49 10.14 -8.97
N MET A 168 -16.27 10.66 -8.88
CA MET A 168 -15.59 10.89 -7.61
C MET A 168 -15.96 12.26 -7.03
N ARG A 169 -16.43 12.26 -5.78
CA ARG A 169 -16.94 13.48 -5.13
C ARG A 169 -15.89 14.41 -4.57
N SER A 170 -14.71 13.87 -4.23
CA SER A 170 -13.62 14.68 -3.70
C SER A 170 -12.27 14.20 -4.22
N HIS A 171 -11.35 15.15 -4.32
CA HIS A 171 -9.97 14.89 -4.71
C HIS A 171 -9.30 13.88 -3.77
N PHE A 172 -9.50 14.05 -2.46
CA PHE A 172 -9.04 13.13 -1.42
C PHE A 172 -9.44 11.66 -1.68
N LEU A 173 -10.73 11.41 -1.97
CA LEU A 173 -11.21 10.06 -2.25
C LEU A 173 -10.59 9.48 -3.52
N ALA A 174 -10.39 10.31 -4.54
CA ALA A 174 -9.74 9.90 -5.78
C ALA A 174 -8.28 9.51 -5.57
N VAL A 175 -7.53 10.31 -4.80
CA VAL A 175 -6.14 10.00 -4.44
C VAL A 175 -6.05 8.68 -3.66
N LEU A 176 -6.94 8.47 -2.68
CA LEU A 176 -7.01 7.19 -1.95
C LEU A 176 -7.36 6.01 -2.86
N ALA A 177 -8.29 6.17 -3.79
CA ALA A 177 -8.61 5.12 -4.75
C ALA A 177 -7.38 4.76 -5.61
N VAL A 178 -6.69 5.76 -6.15
CA VAL A 178 -5.47 5.55 -6.95
C VAL A 178 -4.39 4.85 -6.12
N ALA A 179 -4.15 5.30 -4.88
CA ALA A 179 -3.22 4.63 -3.98
C ALA A 179 -3.62 3.16 -3.73
N GLY A 180 -4.90 2.89 -3.49
CA GLY A 180 -5.42 1.52 -3.32
C GLY A 180 -5.18 0.63 -4.55
N VAL A 181 -5.42 1.14 -5.76
CA VAL A 181 -5.13 0.43 -7.03
C VAL A 181 -3.64 0.14 -7.17
N VAL A 182 -2.78 1.13 -6.91
CA VAL A 182 -1.32 0.97 -6.97
C VAL A 182 -0.84 -0.07 -5.97
N MET A 183 -1.38 -0.09 -4.75
CA MET A 183 -1.06 -1.09 -3.72
C MET A 183 -1.48 -2.50 -4.16
N LEU A 184 -2.68 -2.66 -4.72
CA LEU A 184 -3.14 -3.95 -5.25
C LEU A 184 -2.23 -4.45 -6.38
N ALA A 185 -1.95 -3.60 -7.36
CA ALA A 185 -1.11 -3.96 -8.50
C ALA A 185 0.32 -4.33 -8.05
N SER A 186 0.89 -3.54 -7.13
CA SER A 186 2.22 -3.81 -6.58
C SER A 186 2.25 -5.12 -5.76
N GLY A 187 1.19 -5.38 -4.97
CA GLY A 187 1.06 -6.59 -4.17
C GLY A 187 0.93 -7.86 -5.02
N LEU A 188 0.09 -7.82 -6.05
CA LEU A 188 -0.07 -8.94 -7.00
C LEU A 188 1.22 -9.20 -7.77
N SER A 189 1.87 -8.17 -8.30
CA SER A 189 3.14 -8.29 -9.02
C SER A 189 4.26 -8.83 -8.12
N GLY A 190 4.33 -8.38 -6.86
CA GLY A 190 5.28 -8.91 -5.87
C GLY A 190 5.09 -10.40 -5.61
N HIS A 191 3.84 -10.83 -5.46
CA HIS A 191 3.52 -12.26 -5.28
C HIS A 191 3.83 -13.09 -6.53
N LEU A 192 3.45 -12.64 -7.72
CA LEU A 192 3.77 -13.32 -8.98
C LEU A 192 5.28 -13.46 -9.19
N TYR A 193 6.06 -12.47 -8.75
CA TYR A 193 7.51 -12.58 -8.77
C TYR A 193 8.00 -13.64 -7.79
N LEU A 194 7.51 -13.63 -6.55
CA LEU A 194 7.91 -14.61 -5.53
C LEU A 194 7.60 -16.03 -5.97
N SER A 195 6.39 -16.28 -6.49
CA SER A 195 5.94 -17.61 -6.92
C SER A 195 6.71 -18.15 -8.13
N ARG A 196 7.27 -17.28 -8.97
CA ARG A 196 8.16 -17.68 -10.08
C ARG A 196 9.59 -17.97 -9.63
N GLN A 197 10.02 -17.50 -8.46
CA GLN A 197 11.40 -17.63 -7.98
C GLN A 197 11.58 -18.72 -6.93
N LEU A 198 10.53 -19.06 -6.18
CA LEU A 198 10.54 -20.12 -5.19
C LEU A 198 9.57 -21.22 -5.61
N PRO A 199 10.03 -22.47 -5.84
CA PRO A 199 9.12 -23.59 -5.98
C PRO A 199 8.32 -23.70 -4.67
N ALA A 200 7.00 -23.87 -4.79
CA ALA A 200 6.17 -24.17 -3.63
C ALA A 200 6.67 -25.47 -3.00
N LEU A 201 6.68 -25.55 -1.67
CA LEU A 201 6.92 -26.83 -0.99
C LEU A 201 5.80 -27.77 -1.45
N GLU A 202 6.15 -28.86 -2.13
CA GLU A 202 5.22 -29.95 -2.42
C GLU A 202 4.71 -30.46 -1.07
N ALA A 203 3.41 -30.25 -0.81
CA ALA A 203 2.72 -30.63 0.42
C ALA A 203 2.20 -32.06 0.35
#